data_AF-A0AA38ZR09-F1
#
_entry.id   AF-A0AA38ZR09-F1
#
_cell.length_a   1.000
_cell.length_b   1.000
_cell.length_c   1.000
_cell.angle_alpha   90.00
_cell.angle_beta   90.00
_cell.angle_gamma   90.00
#
_symmetry.space_group_name_H-M   'P 1'
#
loop_
_entity.id
_entity.type
_entity.pdbx_description
1 polymer ?
#
loop_
_entity_poly.entity_id
_entity_poly.type
_entity_poly.pdbx_seq_one_letter_code
_entity_poly.pdbx_strand_id
1 'polypeptide(L)'
;MEFMLETICDIKNNKKRTKEETIQHTRINKWLQKLRVEDILIRGLKWSKLLDPNKKGQWWLSGNMTSPTDNAEEVATKIDKEVLEAQKMLQLAAAQRMNTDARRAIFCIIMSGDDYLDAFEKLLRLALPGRQDREIMRVLLECCLREKAFNKYYTVLASKLCENDKNQKFTLQYCLWDHFKELDSMELLRSMHLAKFIAEMLTSFTLSLSVLKTVDLSDSLQLTPRRIMHFRMLFEAIFEKPDKLVWNVFTRIAVAPELETLRNGILFFIREYVASTNQAAAKKFRVAKKALNNLEGVLM
;
A
#
# COMPACT_ATOMS: atom_id res chain seq x y z
N MET A 1 -4.62 8.33 16.49
CA MET A 1 -4.86 9.39 15.49
C MET A 1 -6.21 10.06 15.74
N GLU A 2 -7.28 9.30 15.99
CA GLU A 2 -8.60 9.81 16.40
C GLU A 2 -8.52 10.72 17.62
N PHE A 3 -7.87 10.30 18.72
CA PHE A 3 -7.69 11.16 19.90
C PHE A 3 -7.02 12.50 19.55
N MET A 4 -6.06 12.51 18.63
CA MET A 4 -5.34 13.74 18.25
C MET A 4 -6.23 14.68 17.43
N LEU A 5 -6.96 14.13 16.47
CA LEU A 5 -7.96 14.87 15.68
C LEU A 5 -9.11 15.38 16.55
N GLU A 6 -9.57 14.56 17.50
CA GLU A 6 -10.59 14.89 18.48
C GLU A 6 -10.10 16.01 19.41
N THR A 7 -8.84 15.95 19.87
CA THR A 7 -8.25 17.01 20.71
C THR A 7 -8.10 18.32 19.93
N ILE A 8 -7.69 18.27 18.65
CA ILE A 8 -7.62 19.46 17.78
C ILE A 8 -9.02 20.04 17.55
N CYS A 9 -10.03 19.21 17.30
CA CYS A 9 -11.42 19.63 17.17
C CYS A 9 -12.00 20.19 18.47
N ASP A 10 -11.65 19.63 19.63
CA ASP A 10 -12.07 20.11 20.95
C ASP A 10 -11.47 21.50 21.24
N ILE A 11 -10.18 21.70 20.94
CA ILE A 11 -9.50 22.99 21.05
C ILE A 11 -10.13 24.01 20.09
N LYS A 12 -10.37 23.61 18.83
CA LYS A 12 -11.02 24.45 17.80
C LYS A 12 -12.42 24.92 18.22
N ASN A 13 -13.21 24.03 18.81
CA ASN A 13 -14.57 24.34 19.27
C ASN A 13 -14.60 25.03 20.64
N ASN A 14 -13.43 25.41 21.16
CA ASN A 14 -13.27 26.00 22.50
C ASN A 14 -13.99 25.16 23.58
N LYS A 15 -14.06 23.84 23.37
CA LYS A 15 -14.55 22.89 24.36
C LYS A 15 -13.45 22.77 25.40
N LYS A 16 -13.52 23.60 26.43
CA LYS A 16 -12.71 23.41 27.64
C LYS A 16 -13.01 22.02 28.19
N ARG A 17 -12.06 21.09 28.09
CA ARG A 17 -12.13 19.86 28.91
C ARG A 17 -12.18 20.29 30.36
N THR A 18 -13.21 19.83 31.06
CA THR A 18 -13.45 20.16 32.45
C THR A 18 -12.34 19.55 33.32
N LYS A 19 -11.31 20.33 33.65
CA LYS A 19 -10.40 20.15 34.81
C LYS A 19 -9.81 18.75 35.09
N GLU A 20 -9.66 17.87 34.10
CA GLU A 20 -8.94 16.59 34.32
C GLU A 20 -7.41 16.74 34.38
N GLU A 21 -6.86 17.85 33.84
CA GLU A 21 -5.42 18.14 33.87
C GLU A 21 -4.87 18.19 35.30
N THR A 22 -5.67 18.68 36.27
CA THR A 22 -5.29 18.78 37.67
C THR A 22 -4.88 17.43 38.29
N ILE A 23 -5.46 16.31 37.84
CA ILE A 23 -5.22 14.98 38.43
C ILE A 23 -3.89 14.38 37.92
N GLN A 24 -3.55 14.59 36.65
CA GLN A 24 -2.30 14.07 36.08
C GLN A 24 -1.06 14.73 36.69
N HIS A 25 -1.12 16.05 36.94
CA HIS A 25 -0.03 16.78 37.59
C HIS A 25 0.26 16.30 39.02
N THR A 26 -0.75 15.83 39.77
CA THR A 26 -0.51 15.33 41.13
C THR A 26 0.28 14.03 41.19
N ARG A 27 0.11 13.12 40.21
CA ARG A 27 0.87 11.87 40.14
C ARG A 27 2.33 12.12 39.74
N ILE A 28 2.54 13.00 38.77
CA ILE A 28 3.87 13.42 38.34
C ILE A 28 4.59 14.15 39.50
N ASN A 29 3.91 15.06 40.20
CA ASN A 29 4.49 15.73 41.37
C ASN A 29 4.86 14.76 42.50
N LYS A 30 4.00 13.77 42.81
CA LYS A 30 4.32 12.73 43.80
C LYS A 30 5.49 11.84 43.37
N TRP A 31 5.59 11.56 42.07
CA TRP A 31 6.70 10.77 41.51
C TRP A 31 8.02 11.54 41.56
N LEU A 32 8.01 12.83 41.18
CA LEU A 32 9.18 13.72 41.28
C LEU A 32 9.63 13.92 42.74
N GLN A 33 8.69 14.10 43.68
CA GLN A 33 8.98 14.21 45.11
C GLN A 33 9.62 12.93 45.68
N LYS A 34 9.24 11.74 45.18
CA LYS A 34 9.87 10.46 45.59
C LYS A 34 11.32 10.33 45.12
N LEU A 35 11.70 10.99 44.03
CA LEU A 35 13.07 10.96 43.52
C LEU A 35 14.05 11.83 44.32
N ARG A 36 13.57 12.60 45.33
CA ARG A 36 14.36 13.49 46.19
C ARG A 36 15.31 14.41 45.40
N VAL A 37 14.91 14.81 44.19
CA VAL A 37 15.64 15.79 43.41
C VAL A 37 15.22 17.16 43.91
N GLU A 38 15.99 17.73 44.83
CA GLU A 38 15.69 19.05 45.42
C GLU A 38 15.82 20.19 44.41
N ASP A 39 16.59 20.00 43.33
CA ASP A 39 16.64 20.93 42.20
C ASP A 39 17.05 20.22 40.90
N ILE A 40 16.18 20.27 39.89
CA ILE A 40 16.60 20.00 38.52
C ILE A 40 17.29 21.26 38.02
N LEU A 41 18.60 21.34 38.21
CA LEU A 41 19.43 22.27 37.43
C LEU A 41 19.33 21.84 35.97
N ILE A 42 18.38 22.42 35.24
CA ILE A 42 18.39 22.42 33.77
C ILE A 42 19.69 23.15 33.41
N ARG A 43 20.77 22.40 33.17
CA ARG A 43 22.11 22.94 32.94
C ARG A 43 22.03 24.07 31.90
N GLY A 44 22.30 25.31 32.33
CA GLY A 44 22.36 26.49 31.47
C GLY A 44 21.17 27.47 31.53
N LEU A 45 20.06 27.11 32.18
CA LEU A 45 18.89 27.98 32.35
C LEU A 45 18.82 28.51 33.80
N LYS A 46 19.25 29.76 34.00
CA LYS A 46 19.08 30.48 35.27
C LYS A 46 17.62 30.94 35.43
N TRP A 47 17.09 30.97 36.65
CA TRP A 47 15.75 31.47 36.96
C TRP A 47 15.47 32.88 36.41
N SER A 48 16.47 33.76 36.49
CA SER A 48 16.41 35.10 35.87
C SER A 48 16.24 35.09 34.35
N LYS A 49 16.74 34.06 33.65
CA LYS A 49 16.55 33.89 32.20
C LYS A 49 15.17 33.34 31.82
N LEU A 50 14.44 32.75 32.78
CA LEU A 50 13.07 32.23 32.61
C LEU A 50 12.01 33.31 32.86
N LEU A 51 12.31 34.27 33.74
CA LEU A 51 11.43 35.39 34.09
C LEU A 51 11.69 36.66 33.28
N ASP A 52 12.66 36.67 32.36
CA ASP A 52 12.97 37.84 31.53
C ASP A 52 11.83 38.11 30.53
N PRO A 53 11.00 39.15 30.72
CA PRO A 53 9.81 39.39 29.91
C PRO A 53 10.13 39.81 28.47
N ASN A 54 11.39 40.19 28.18
CA ASN A 54 11.81 40.65 26.86
C ASN A 54 12.44 39.55 26.00
N LYS A 55 12.53 38.32 26.54
CA LYS A 55 13.21 37.23 25.88
C LYS A 55 12.29 36.50 24.91
N LYS A 56 12.62 36.58 23.62
CA LYS A 56 11.88 35.89 22.55
C LYS A 56 11.94 34.36 22.74
N GLY A 57 10.82 33.68 22.53
CA GLY A 57 10.75 32.20 22.52
C GLY A 57 10.30 31.53 23.83
N GLN A 58 9.74 32.28 24.78
CA GLN A 58 9.16 31.73 26.02
C GLN A 58 7.73 31.21 25.79
N TRP A 59 7.61 30.13 25.01
CA TRP A 59 6.32 29.55 24.59
C TRP A 59 5.42 29.05 25.75
N TRP A 60 5.96 28.94 26.97
CA TRP A 60 5.25 28.53 28.19
C TRP A 60 4.65 29.70 29.01
N LEU A 61 4.95 30.95 28.67
CA LEU A 61 4.36 32.13 29.34
C LEU A 61 3.14 32.61 28.53
N SER A 62 1.95 32.19 28.95
CA SER A 62 0.67 32.42 28.27
C SER A 62 0.20 33.88 28.19
N GLY A 63 1.04 34.86 28.57
CA GLY A 63 0.60 36.23 28.85
C GLY A 63 1.01 37.33 27.87
N ASN A 64 2.03 37.14 27.03
CA ASN A 64 2.51 38.21 26.14
C ASN A 64 3.29 37.67 24.92
N MET A 65 2.69 36.73 24.20
CA MET A 65 3.16 36.41 22.85
C MET A 65 2.55 37.41 21.86
N THR A 66 3.19 38.56 21.67
CA THR A 66 3.10 39.26 20.38
C THR A 66 3.93 38.48 19.37
N SER A 67 3.50 37.26 19.06
CA SER A 67 3.78 36.71 17.74
C SER A 67 3.15 37.66 16.72
N PRO A 68 3.75 37.88 15.54
CA PRO A 68 3.07 38.62 14.49
C PRO A 68 1.74 37.89 14.22
N THR A 69 0.64 38.53 14.60
CA THR A 69 -0.72 38.02 14.43
C THR A 69 -1.07 37.84 12.96
N ASP A 70 -0.30 38.46 12.07
CA ASP A 70 -0.49 38.44 10.62
C ASP A 70 -0.39 37.03 10.01
N ASN A 71 0.22 36.05 10.69
CA ASN A 71 0.33 34.67 10.21
C ASN A 71 -0.58 33.68 10.95
N ALA A 72 -1.30 34.09 12.00
CA ALA A 72 -2.11 33.16 12.80
C ALA A 72 -3.35 32.67 12.04
N GLU A 73 -4.00 33.57 11.30
CA GLU A 73 -5.16 33.26 10.45
C GLU A 73 -4.77 32.37 9.26
N GLU A 74 -3.61 32.62 8.64
CA GLU A 74 -3.09 31.79 7.56
C GLU A 74 -2.71 30.37 8.03
N VAL A 75 -2.13 30.25 9.23
CA VAL A 75 -1.79 28.94 9.80
C VAL A 75 -3.08 28.20 10.21
N ALA A 76 -4.04 28.88 10.83
CA ALA A 76 -5.32 28.28 11.20
C ALA A 76 -6.11 27.78 9.98
N THR A 77 -6.13 28.57 8.89
CA THR A 77 -6.80 28.17 7.65
C THR A 77 -6.10 27.01 6.94
N LYS A 78 -4.77 26.90 7.00
CA LYS A 78 -4.03 25.72 6.51
C LYS A 78 -4.36 24.47 7.32
N ILE A 79 -4.33 24.57 8.66
CA ILE A 79 -4.69 23.45 9.54
C ILE A 79 -6.13 22.99 9.27
N ASP A 80 -7.07 23.92 9.08
CA ASP A 80 -8.46 23.58 8.78
C ASP A 80 -8.63 22.80 7.48
N LYS A 81 -7.86 23.15 6.44
CA LYS A 81 -7.85 22.40 5.17
C LYS A 81 -7.26 21.01 5.35
N GLU A 82 -6.14 20.88 6.04
CA GLU A 82 -5.49 19.59 6.30
C GLU A 82 -6.37 18.65 7.14
N VAL A 83 -7.07 19.17 8.16
CA VAL A 83 -8.01 18.39 8.97
C VAL A 83 -9.19 17.91 8.12
N LEU A 84 -9.72 18.75 7.25
CA LEU A 84 -10.82 18.37 6.36
C LEU A 84 -10.39 17.29 5.36
N GLU A 85 -9.18 17.40 4.81
CA GLU A 85 -8.59 16.39 3.93
C GLU A 85 -8.37 15.07 4.67
N ALA A 86 -7.82 15.10 5.88
CA ALA A 86 -7.64 13.91 6.72
C ALA A 86 -8.98 13.23 7.04
N GLN A 87 -10.04 13.99 7.33
CA GLN A 87 -11.38 13.43 7.55
C GLN A 87 -11.95 12.77 6.30
N LYS A 88 -11.80 13.40 5.12
CA LYS A 88 -12.19 12.79 3.83
C LYS A 88 -11.44 11.49 3.59
N MET A 89 -10.14 11.46 3.88
CA MET A 89 -9.31 10.26 3.76
C MET A 89 -9.80 9.12 4.66
N LEU A 90 -10.18 9.42 5.91
CA LEU A 90 -10.74 8.42 6.83
C LEU A 90 -12.11 7.90 6.36
N GLN A 91 -12.96 8.76 5.78
CA GLN A 91 -14.23 8.35 5.20
C GLN A 91 -14.03 7.43 3.99
N LEU A 92 -13.07 7.75 3.11
CA LEU A 92 -12.70 6.89 1.99
C LEU A 92 -12.16 5.54 2.47
N ALA A 93 -11.31 5.53 3.50
CA ALA A 93 -10.80 4.31 4.11
C ALA A 93 -11.96 3.43 4.64
N ALA A 94 -12.93 4.02 5.33
CA ALA A 94 -14.12 3.32 5.83
C ALA A 94 -14.96 2.75 4.68
N ALA A 95 -15.20 3.52 3.60
CA ALA A 95 -15.88 3.04 2.40
C ALA A 95 -15.14 1.86 1.74
N GLN A 96 -13.81 1.80 1.90
CA GLN A 96 -12.97 0.70 1.44
C GLN A 96 -12.84 -0.48 2.40
N ARG A 97 -13.62 -0.52 3.47
CA ARG A 97 -13.58 -1.57 4.51
C ARG A 97 -12.22 -1.65 5.23
N MET A 98 -11.53 -0.51 5.36
CA MET A 98 -10.33 -0.37 6.18
C MET A 98 -10.73 -0.25 7.66
N ASN A 99 -11.17 -1.37 8.24
CA ASN A 99 -11.83 -1.37 9.55
C ASN A 99 -10.86 -1.35 10.74
N THR A 100 -9.56 -1.58 10.50
CA THR A 100 -8.53 -1.61 11.55
C THR A 100 -7.62 -0.39 11.48
N ASP A 101 -7.06 0.03 12.61
CA ASP A 101 -6.12 1.16 12.66
C ASP A 101 -4.93 0.98 11.73
N ALA A 102 -4.37 -0.25 11.68
CA ALA A 102 -3.28 -0.58 10.77
C ALA A 102 -3.70 -0.37 9.30
N ARG A 103 -4.87 -0.88 8.90
CA ARG A 103 -5.38 -0.70 7.52
C ARG A 103 -5.64 0.75 7.18
N ARG A 104 -6.21 1.53 8.11
CA ARG A 104 -6.44 2.97 7.93
C ARG A 104 -5.13 3.72 7.77
N ALA A 105 -4.13 3.44 8.61
CA ALA A 105 -2.82 4.08 8.53
C ALA A 105 -2.11 3.77 7.21
N ILE A 106 -2.09 2.50 6.79
CA ILE A 106 -1.54 2.07 5.50
C ILE A 106 -2.26 2.76 4.34
N PHE A 107 -3.59 2.77 4.36
CA PHE A 107 -4.41 3.41 3.32
C PHE A 107 -4.07 4.90 3.20
N CYS A 108 -4.01 5.61 4.33
CA CYS A 108 -3.67 7.03 4.34
C CYS A 108 -2.29 7.27 3.72
N ILE A 109 -1.27 6.49 4.12
CA ILE A 109 0.08 6.62 3.58
C ILE A 109 0.13 6.37 2.07
N ILE A 110 -0.54 5.31 1.59
CA ILE A 110 -0.53 4.96 0.17
C ILE A 110 -1.19 6.05 -0.67
N MET A 111 -2.27 6.65 -0.16
CA MET A 111 -3.06 7.64 -0.89
C MET A 111 -2.54 9.08 -0.75
N SER A 112 -1.80 9.39 0.32
CA SER A 112 -1.19 10.70 0.55
C SER A 112 0.32 10.71 0.28
N GLY A 113 0.87 9.65 -0.32
CA GLY A 113 2.26 9.61 -0.76
C GLY A 113 2.45 10.45 -2.02
N ASP A 114 3.52 11.25 -2.04
CA ASP A 114 3.84 12.08 -3.21
C ASP A 114 4.31 11.21 -4.40
N ASP A 115 5.11 10.20 -4.08
CA ASP A 115 5.55 9.17 -5.01
C ASP A 115 5.67 7.80 -4.31
N TYR A 116 6.11 6.78 -5.06
CA TYR A 116 6.22 5.42 -4.52
C TYR A 116 7.37 5.27 -3.50
N LEU A 117 8.41 6.10 -3.56
CA LEU A 117 9.53 6.04 -2.62
C LEU A 117 9.13 6.64 -1.27
N ASP A 118 8.45 7.78 -1.30
CA ASP A 118 7.88 8.43 -0.13
C ASP A 118 6.88 7.50 0.58
N ALA A 119 5.94 6.91 -0.19
CA ALA A 119 5.01 5.93 0.36
C ALA A 119 5.74 4.70 0.94
N PHE A 120 6.75 4.18 0.24
CA PHE A 120 7.56 3.05 0.71
C PHE A 120 8.26 3.37 2.05
N GLU A 121 8.94 4.52 2.15
CA GLU A 121 9.62 4.92 3.39
C GLU A 121 8.64 5.10 4.55
N LYS A 122 7.50 5.77 4.30
CA LYS A 122 6.45 5.96 5.32
C LYS A 122 5.88 4.63 5.79
N LEU A 123 5.66 3.66 4.87
CA LEU A 123 5.20 2.32 5.23
C LEU A 123 6.21 1.57 6.09
N LEU A 124 7.52 1.68 5.81
CA LEU A 124 8.55 1.07 6.65
C LEU A 124 8.60 1.70 8.05
N ARG A 125 8.38 3.01 8.16
CA ARG A 125 8.37 3.74 9.44
C ARG A 125 7.18 3.39 10.33
N LEU A 126 6.09 2.83 9.80
CA LEU A 126 4.97 2.36 10.62
C LEU A 126 5.37 1.22 11.57
N ALA A 127 6.45 0.47 11.27
CA ALA A 127 6.97 -0.61 12.09
C ALA A 127 5.88 -1.57 12.60
N LEU A 128 5.02 -2.04 11.68
CA LEU A 128 3.88 -2.89 12.04
C LEU A 128 4.36 -4.25 12.59
N PRO A 129 3.80 -4.72 13.71
CA PRO A 129 4.26 -5.95 14.34
C PRO A 129 3.79 -7.19 13.57
N GLY A 130 4.75 -8.01 13.13
CA GLY A 130 4.56 -9.40 12.69
C GLY A 130 3.42 -9.59 11.68
N ARG A 131 2.28 -10.13 12.13
CA ARG A 131 1.13 -10.44 11.26
C ARG A 131 0.49 -9.21 10.62
N GLN A 132 0.59 -8.03 11.24
CA GLN A 132 0.00 -6.79 10.72
C GLN A 132 0.72 -6.27 9.49
N ASP A 133 2.01 -6.59 9.34
CA ASP A 133 2.81 -6.21 8.17
C ASP A 133 2.22 -6.77 6.86
N ARG A 134 1.55 -7.92 6.93
CA ARG A 134 0.83 -8.53 5.79
C ARG A 134 -0.34 -7.67 5.30
N GLU A 135 -0.85 -6.77 6.14
CA GLU A 135 -1.92 -5.86 5.73
C GLU A 135 -1.43 -4.82 4.73
N ILE A 136 -0.12 -4.54 4.67
CA ILE A 136 0.45 -3.60 3.69
C ILE A 136 0.11 -4.03 2.26
N MET A 137 0.48 -5.25 1.89
CA MET A 137 0.17 -5.79 0.55
C MET A 137 -1.32 -5.96 0.28
N ARG A 138 -2.09 -6.35 1.30
CA ARG A 138 -3.55 -6.50 1.18
C ARG A 138 -4.24 -5.17 0.87
N VAL A 139 -3.90 -4.12 1.62
CA VAL A 139 -4.46 -2.79 1.43
C VAL A 139 -3.97 -2.20 0.10
N LEU A 140 -2.69 -2.35 -0.24
CA LEU A 140 -2.14 -1.87 -1.51
C LEU A 140 -2.89 -2.47 -2.70
N LEU A 141 -3.07 -3.80 -2.71
CA LEU A 141 -3.80 -4.45 -3.79
C LEU A 141 -5.26 -3.98 -3.83
N GLU A 142 -5.95 -3.94 -2.68
CA GLU A 142 -7.35 -3.49 -2.60
C GLU A 142 -7.53 -2.06 -3.15
N CYS A 143 -6.61 -1.15 -2.84
CA CYS A 143 -6.59 0.20 -3.36
C CYS A 143 -6.43 0.20 -4.89
N CYS A 144 -5.44 -0.53 -5.42
CA CYS A 144 -5.20 -0.65 -6.85
C CYS A 144 -6.43 -1.16 -7.61
N LEU A 145 -7.17 -2.10 -7.02
CA LEU A 145 -8.34 -2.72 -7.67
C LEU A 145 -9.56 -1.80 -7.71
N ARG A 146 -9.66 -0.83 -6.78
CA ARG A 146 -10.79 0.11 -6.67
C ARG A 146 -10.57 1.44 -7.39
N GLU A 147 -9.39 1.65 -7.98
CA GLU A 147 -9.10 2.84 -8.76
C GLU A 147 -10.08 3.01 -9.92
N LYS A 148 -10.24 4.26 -10.38
CA LYS A 148 -11.04 4.55 -11.59
C LYS A 148 -10.32 4.11 -12.87
N ALA A 149 -8.98 4.20 -12.86
CA ALA A 149 -8.11 3.80 -13.95
C ALA A 149 -6.87 3.12 -13.38
N PHE A 150 -6.39 2.08 -14.07
CA PHE A 150 -5.21 1.34 -13.64
C PHE A 150 -4.00 2.26 -13.46
N ASN A 151 -3.48 2.33 -12.24
CA ASN A 151 -2.34 3.16 -11.90
C ASN A 151 -1.09 2.30 -11.62
N LYS A 152 -0.02 2.52 -12.37
CA LYS A 152 1.27 1.80 -12.23
C LYS A 152 2.01 2.13 -10.93
N TYR A 153 1.65 3.21 -10.23
CA TYR A 153 2.18 3.53 -8.90
C TYR A 153 2.13 2.31 -7.96
N TYR A 154 0.98 1.61 -7.92
CA TYR A 154 0.79 0.46 -7.05
C TYR A 154 1.71 -0.72 -7.40
N THR A 155 2.00 -0.94 -8.69
CA THR A 155 2.86 -2.05 -9.12
C THR A 155 4.33 -1.77 -8.80
N VAL A 156 4.78 -0.53 -8.96
CA VAL A 156 6.14 -0.13 -8.60
C VAL A 156 6.33 -0.21 -7.08
N LEU A 157 5.37 0.29 -6.29
CA LEU A 157 5.41 0.19 -4.82
C LEU A 157 5.40 -1.27 -4.34
N ALA A 158 4.54 -2.12 -4.91
CA ALA A 158 4.49 -3.54 -4.57
C ALA A 158 5.81 -4.26 -4.91
N SER A 159 6.43 -3.93 -6.05
CA SER A 159 7.73 -4.51 -6.41
C SER A 159 8.80 -4.10 -5.41
N LYS A 160 8.83 -2.83 -5.01
CA LYS A 160 9.81 -2.34 -4.03
C LYS A 160 9.66 -2.98 -2.65
N LEU A 161 8.41 -3.16 -2.20
CA LEU A 161 8.12 -3.88 -0.95
C LEU A 161 8.53 -5.36 -1.02
N CYS A 162 8.31 -6.02 -2.16
CA CYS A 162 8.74 -7.41 -2.37
C CYS A 162 10.27 -7.59 -2.43
N GLU A 163 11.00 -6.58 -2.94
CA GLU A 163 12.46 -6.55 -2.93
C GLU A 163 13.01 -6.42 -1.51
N ASN A 164 12.35 -5.61 -0.67
CA ASN A 164 12.75 -5.35 0.70
C ASN A 164 12.49 -6.54 1.63
N ASP A 165 11.31 -7.16 1.56
CA ASP A 165 10.96 -8.32 2.40
C ASP A 165 10.30 -9.46 1.59
N LYS A 166 10.88 -10.65 1.70
CA LYS A 166 10.34 -11.88 1.10
C LYS A 166 8.95 -12.24 1.63
N ASN A 167 8.63 -11.89 2.89
CA ASN A 167 7.30 -12.14 3.45
C ASN A 167 6.21 -11.35 2.72
N GLN A 168 6.54 -10.16 2.22
CA GLN A 168 5.62 -9.35 1.44
C GLN A 168 5.35 -9.99 0.07
N LYS A 169 6.38 -10.59 -0.54
CA LYS A 169 6.21 -11.40 -1.75
C LYS A 169 5.31 -12.62 -1.54
N PHE A 170 5.46 -13.36 -0.44
CA PHE A 170 4.55 -14.46 -0.10
C PHE A 170 3.12 -13.97 0.15
N THR A 171 2.97 -12.88 0.90
CA THR A 171 1.67 -12.28 1.16
C THR A 171 0.97 -11.88 -0.14
N LEU A 172 1.70 -11.28 -1.08
CA LEU A 172 1.16 -10.93 -2.39
C LEU A 172 0.68 -12.17 -3.16
N GLN A 173 1.44 -13.26 -3.15
CA GLN A 173 1.01 -14.52 -3.79
C GLN A 173 -0.30 -15.05 -3.20
N TYR A 174 -0.41 -15.09 -1.87
CA TYR A 174 -1.66 -15.51 -1.22
C TYR A 174 -2.82 -14.57 -1.54
N CYS A 175 -2.60 -13.25 -1.55
CA CYS A 175 -3.61 -12.28 -1.94
C CYS A 175 -4.12 -12.53 -3.36
N LEU A 176 -3.24 -12.82 -4.32
CA LEU A 176 -3.64 -13.12 -5.69
C LEU A 176 -4.45 -14.42 -5.77
N TRP A 177 -4.06 -15.45 -5.03
CA TRP A 177 -4.82 -16.72 -4.98
C TRP A 177 -6.21 -16.56 -4.37
N ASP A 178 -6.35 -15.72 -3.36
CA ASP A 178 -7.66 -15.43 -2.79
C ASP A 178 -8.53 -14.68 -3.80
N HIS A 179 -7.98 -13.72 -4.53
CA HIS A 179 -8.70 -13.03 -5.60
C HIS A 179 -9.08 -13.95 -6.77
N PHE A 180 -8.27 -14.96 -7.10
CA PHE A 180 -8.61 -15.94 -8.13
C PHE A 180 -9.89 -16.73 -7.80
N LYS A 181 -10.13 -17.01 -6.51
CA LYS A 181 -11.35 -17.68 -6.05
C LYS A 181 -12.59 -16.81 -6.20
N GLU A 182 -12.42 -15.48 -6.23
CA GLU A 182 -13.50 -14.49 -6.28
C GLU A 182 -13.80 -14.00 -7.71
N LEU A 183 -13.07 -14.45 -8.73
CA LEU A 183 -13.22 -13.95 -10.11
C LEU A 183 -14.64 -14.08 -10.67
N ASP A 184 -15.39 -15.09 -10.24
CA ASP A 184 -16.75 -15.35 -10.71
C ASP A 184 -17.78 -14.31 -10.23
N SER A 185 -17.51 -13.66 -9.10
CA SER A 185 -18.34 -12.57 -8.55
C SER A 185 -17.70 -11.18 -8.74
N MET A 186 -16.46 -11.13 -9.22
CA MET A 186 -15.70 -9.89 -9.38
C MET A 186 -16.24 -9.02 -10.52
N GLU A 187 -16.37 -7.72 -10.27
CA GLU A 187 -16.70 -6.72 -11.28
C GLU A 187 -15.64 -6.64 -12.39
N LEU A 188 -16.06 -6.33 -13.62
CA LEU A 188 -15.17 -6.36 -14.79
C LEU A 188 -13.97 -5.40 -14.66
N LEU A 189 -14.22 -4.16 -14.21
CA LEU A 189 -13.15 -3.17 -14.04
C LEU A 189 -12.13 -3.62 -13.00
N ARG A 190 -12.61 -4.16 -11.87
CA ARG A 190 -11.78 -4.72 -10.81
C ARG A 190 -10.93 -5.90 -11.31
N SER A 191 -11.54 -6.79 -12.08
CA SER A 191 -10.85 -7.92 -12.73
C SER A 191 -9.80 -7.47 -13.74
N MET A 192 -10.08 -6.42 -14.52
CA MET A 192 -9.12 -5.80 -15.44
C MET A 192 -7.92 -5.19 -14.70
N HIS A 193 -8.16 -4.46 -13.61
CA HIS A 193 -7.08 -3.91 -12.78
C HIS A 193 -6.21 -5.01 -12.18
N LEU A 194 -6.83 -6.10 -11.70
CA LEU A 194 -6.10 -7.27 -11.19
C LEU A 194 -5.24 -7.92 -12.29
N ALA A 195 -5.81 -8.14 -13.48
CA ALA A 195 -5.09 -8.72 -14.60
C ALA A 195 -3.87 -7.86 -15.01
N LYS A 196 -4.03 -6.55 -15.12
CA LYS A 196 -2.94 -5.61 -15.41
C LYS A 196 -1.89 -5.57 -14.28
N PHE A 197 -2.33 -5.61 -13.02
CA PHE A 197 -1.44 -5.67 -11.88
C PHE A 197 -0.55 -6.93 -11.93
N ILE A 198 -1.15 -8.10 -12.16
CA ILE A 198 -0.42 -9.37 -12.26
C ILE A 198 0.53 -9.34 -13.47
N ALA A 199 0.11 -8.81 -14.62
CA ALA A 199 0.96 -8.67 -15.80
C ALA A 199 2.22 -7.83 -15.50
N GLU A 200 2.07 -6.70 -14.82
CA GLU A 200 3.22 -5.89 -14.40
C GLU A 200 4.11 -6.64 -13.40
N MET A 201 3.54 -7.39 -12.43
CA MET A 201 4.34 -8.18 -11.46
C MET A 201 5.14 -9.31 -12.10
N LEU A 202 4.60 -9.91 -13.18
CA LEU A 202 5.28 -10.94 -13.94
C LEU A 202 6.39 -10.35 -14.80
N THR A 203 6.13 -9.20 -15.44
CA THR A 203 7.04 -8.54 -16.37
C THR A 203 8.16 -7.78 -15.66
N SER A 204 7.95 -7.31 -14.43
CA SER A 204 9.02 -6.81 -13.55
C SER A 204 9.82 -7.94 -12.87
N PHE A 205 9.46 -9.20 -13.13
CA PHE A 205 10.02 -10.40 -12.52
C PHE A 205 9.88 -10.53 -11.00
N THR A 206 9.16 -9.62 -10.34
CA THR A 206 8.77 -9.69 -8.93
C THR A 206 8.10 -11.03 -8.61
N LEU A 207 7.17 -11.46 -9.46
CA LEU A 207 6.51 -12.76 -9.44
C LEU A 207 6.90 -13.60 -10.66
N SER A 208 6.74 -14.92 -10.55
CA SER A 208 6.87 -15.87 -11.66
C SER A 208 5.48 -16.36 -12.08
N LEU A 209 5.34 -16.88 -13.31
CA LEU A 209 4.10 -17.49 -13.79
C LEU A 209 3.61 -18.65 -12.91
N SER A 210 4.47 -19.21 -12.07
CA SER A 210 4.10 -20.18 -11.04
C SER A 210 3.02 -19.69 -10.08
N VAL A 211 2.75 -18.37 -10.00
CA VAL A 211 1.62 -17.83 -9.24
C VAL A 211 0.27 -18.32 -9.78
N LEU A 212 0.20 -18.71 -11.05
CA LEU A 212 -1.02 -19.23 -11.69
C LEU A 212 -1.26 -20.73 -11.41
N LYS A 213 -0.35 -21.41 -10.70
CA LYS A 213 -0.43 -22.88 -10.47
C LYS A 213 -1.69 -23.35 -9.74
N THR A 214 -2.39 -22.46 -9.05
CA THR A 214 -3.63 -22.77 -8.32
C THR A 214 -4.86 -22.76 -9.21
N VAL A 215 -4.71 -22.36 -10.49
CA VAL A 215 -5.80 -22.27 -11.46
C VAL A 215 -5.55 -23.29 -12.55
N ASP A 216 -6.49 -24.19 -12.75
CA ASP A 216 -6.46 -25.10 -13.88
C ASP A 216 -6.95 -24.36 -15.14
N LEU A 217 -6.01 -23.98 -15.99
CA LEU A 217 -6.26 -23.28 -17.26
C LEU A 217 -6.62 -24.24 -18.40
N SER A 218 -6.66 -25.54 -18.16
CA SER A 218 -7.10 -26.57 -19.11
C SER A 218 -8.49 -27.13 -18.81
N ASP A 219 -8.97 -27.03 -17.58
CA ASP A 219 -10.28 -27.56 -17.19
C ASP A 219 -11.44 -26.65 -17.63
N SER A 220 -12.19 -27.10 -18.63
CA SER A 220 -13.38 -26.41 -19.15
C SER A 220 -14.48 -26.21 -18.10
N LEU A 221 -14.54 -27.03 -17.04
CA LEU A 221 -15.54 -26.88 -15.98
C LEU A 221 -15.21 -25.71 -15.04
N GLN A 222 -13.92 -25.42 -14.85
CA GLN A 222 -13.43 -24.31 -14.02
C GLN A 222 -13.32 -22.98 -14.78
N LEU A 223 -13.32 -23.02 -16.11
CA LEU A 223 -13.21 -21.84 -16.99
C LEU A 223 -14.58 -21.21 -17.27
N THR A 224 -15.12 -20.51 -16.27
CA THR A 224 -16.30 -19.66 -16.45
C THR A 224 -16.01 -18.50 -17.41
N PRO A 225 -17.04 -17.88 -18.04
CA PRO A 225 -16.82 -16.72 -18.91
C PRO A 225 -16.06 -15.56 -18.25
N ARG A 226 -16.26 -15.34 -16.94
CA ARG A 226 -15.56 -14.30 -16.17
C ARG A 226 -14.09 -14.63 -15.95
N ARG A 227 -13.77 -15.89 -15.64
CA ARG A 227 -12.39 -16.36 -15.52
C ARG A 227 -11.66 -16.33 -16.86
N ILE A 228 -12.32 -16.78 -17.94
CA ILE A 228 -11.78 -16.69 -19.30
C ILE A 228 -11.45 -15.23 -19.62
N MET A 229 -12.37 -14.30 -19.35
CA MET A 229 -12.12 -12.87 -19.58
C MET A 229 -10.93 -12.35 -18.76
N HIS A 230 -10.85 -12.69 -17.47
CA HIS A 230 -9.74 -12.28 -16.61
C HIS A 230 -8.38 -12.73 -17.15
N PHE A 231 -8.22 -14.03 -17.43
CA PHE A 231 -6.95 -14.57 -17.90
C PHE A 231 -6.64 -14.15 -19.33
N ARG A 232 -7.65 -13.91 -20.18
CA ARG A 232 -7.45 -13.27 -21.49
C ARG A 232 -6.82 -11.88 -21.32
N MET A 233 -7.43 -11.01 -20.50
CA MET A 233 -6.89 -9.66 -20.25
C MET A 233 -5.47 -9.71 -19.68
N LEU A 234 -5.17 -10.69 -18.82
CA LEU A 234 -3.83 -10.90 -18.26
C LEU A 234 -2.80 -11.22 -19.36
N PHE A 235 -3.07 -12.21 -20.20
CA PHE A 235 -2.13 -12.62 -21.25
C PHE A 235 -2.01 -11.57 -22.35
N GLU A 236 -3.09 -10.87 -22.70
CA GLU A 236 -3.06 -9.73 -23.62
C GLU A 236 -2.15 -8.62 -23.08
N ALA A 237 -2.29 -8.26 -21.79
CA ALA A 237 -1.42 -7.26 -21.15
C ALA A 237 0.06 -7.67 -21.12
N ILE A 238 0.37 -8.98 -21.00
CA ILE A 238 1.76 -9.48 -21.14
C ILE A 238 2.23 -9.36 -22.60
N PHE A 239 1.36 -9.67 -23.57
CA PHE A 239 1.68 -9.66 -24.99
C PHE A 239 1.83 -8.25 -25.59
N GLU A 240 1.35 -7.22 -24.92
CA GLU A 240 1.67 -5.82 -25.24
C GLU A 240 3.16 -5.50 -25.05
N LYS A 241 3.90 -6.28 -24.26
CA LYS A 241 5.33 -6.05 -23.97
C LYS A 241 6.25 -6.54 -25.10
N PRO A 242 7.51 -6.05 -25.19
CA PRO A 242 8.48 -6.50 -26.20
C PRO A 242 8.75 -8.02 -26.16
N ASP A 243 9.09 -8.61 -27.30
CA ASP A 243 9.26 -10.08 -27.43
C ASP A 243 10.30 -10.66 -26.47
N LYS A 244 11.39 -9.93 -26.22
CA LYS A 244 12.42 -10.30 -25.24
C LYS A 244 11.84 -10.43 -23.83
N LEU A 245 10.96 -9.51 -23.43
CA LEU A 245 10.34 -9.55 -22.11
C LEU A 245 9.34 -10.70 -22.01
N VAL A 246 8.52 -10.90 -23.05
CA VAL A 246 7.61 -12.05 -23.14
C VAL A 246 8.40 -13.35 -23.05
N TRP A 247 9.49 -13.50 -23.79
CA TRP A 247 10.35 -14.67 -23.71
C TRP A 247 10.84 -14.94 -22.28
N ASN A 248 11.37 -13.91 -21.62
CA ASN A 248 11.93 -14.05 -20.27
C ASN A 248 10.85 -14.41 -19.24
N VAL A 249 9.64 -13.86 -19.34
CA VAL A 249 8.52 -14.20 -18.45
C VAL A 249 8.18 -15.69 -18.54
N PHE A 250 8.09 -16.23 -19.76
CA PHE A 250 7.67 -17.62 -19.98
C PHE A 250 8.81 -18.64 -19.75
N THR A 251 10.06 -18.29 -20.05
CA THR A 251 11.23 -19.17 -19.85
C THR A 251 11.43 -19.54 -18.38
N ARG A 252 11.06 -18.66 -17.43
CA ARG A 252 11.25 -18.88 -15.98
C ARG A 252 10.52 -20.09 -15.41
N ILE A 253 9.52 -20.63 -16.12
CA ILE A 253 8.81 -21.86 -15.72
C ILE A 253 9.09 -23.05 -16.64
N ALA A 254 9.95 -22.89 -17.66
CA ALA A 254 10.23 -23.91 -18.67
C ALA A 254 10.94 -25.14 -18.08
N VAL A 255 11.94 -24.90 -17.22
CA VAL A 255 12.82 -25.96 -16.69
C VAL A 255 12.21 -26.74 -15.54
N ALA A 256 11.27 -26.15 -14.79
CA ALA A 256 10.73 -26.77 -13.57
C ALA A 256 9.75 -27.92 -13.90
N PRO A 257 10.08 -29.20 -13.60
CA PRO A 257 9.23 -30.33 -13.99
C PRO A 257 7.86 -30.30 -13.29
N GLU A 258 7.82 -29.86 -12.04
CA GLU A 258 6.62 -29.67 -11.23
C GLU A 258 5.60 -28.66 -11.80
N LEU A 259 6.00 -27.84 -12.78
CA LEU A 259 5.13 -26.86 -13.45
C LEU A 259 4.65 -27.32 -14.84
N GLU A 260 4.87 -28.57 -15.22
CA GLU A 260 4.48 -29.07 -16.55
C GLU A 260 2.98 -28.94 -16.84
N THR A 261 2.14 -29.33 -15.87
CA THR A 261 0.67 -29.17 -15.97
C THR A 261 0.28 -27.72 -16.18
N LEU A 262 0.90 -26.80 -15.44
CA LEU A 262 0.69 -25.36 -15.60
C LEU A 262 1.13 -24.88 -16.99
N ARG A 263 2.30 -25.30 -17.50
CA ARG A 263 2.76 -24.94 -18.85
C ARG A 263 1.76 -25.38 -19.91
N ASN A 264 1.28 -26.62 -19.81
CA ASN A 264 0.30 -27.18 -20.75
C ASN A 264 -1.03 -26.44 -20.68
N GLY A 265 -1.52 -26.13 -19.47
CA GLY A 265 -2.72 -25.31 -19.27
C GLY A 265 -2.59 -23.91 -19.85
N ILE A 266 -1.46 -23.23 -19.64
CA ILE A 266 -1.17 -21.90 -20.23
C ILE A 266 -1.16 -21.99 -21.76
N LEU A 267 -0.49 -22.99 -22.34
CA LEU A 267 -0.43 -23.19 -23.79
C LEU A 267 -1.82 -23.43 -24.40
N PHE A 268 -2.63 -24.27 -23.77
CA PHE A 268 -4.00 -24.54 -24.18
C PHE A 268 -4.84 -23.25 -24.12
N PHE A 269 -4.83 -22.57 -22.98
CA PHE A 269 -5.64 -21.38 -22.76
C PHE A 269 -5.31 -20.25 -23.74
N ILE A 270 -4.02 -19.93 -23.90
CA ILE A 270 -3.62 -18.86 -24.83
C ILE A 270 -4.00 -19.21 -26.26
N ARG A 271 -3.83 -20.47 -26.68
CA ARG A 271 -4.22 -20.91 -28.02
C ARG A 271 -5.71 -20.70 -28.26
N GLU A 272 -6.53 -21.21 -27.35
CA GLU A 272 -7.98 -21.29 -27.51
C GLU A 272 -8.68 -19.95 -27.29
N TYR A 273 -8.24 -19.19 -26.28
CA TYR A 273 -8.96 -18.01 -25.83
C TYR A 273 -8.23 -16.70 -26.10
N VAL A 274 -6.99 -16.68 -26.58
CA VAL A 274 -6.26 -15.40 -26.82
C VAL A 274 -5.80 -15.27 -28.27
N ALA A 275 -5.09 -16.27 -28.78
CA ALA A 275 -4.52 -16.27 -30.12
C ALA A 275 -5.56 -16.51 -31.22
N SER A 276 -6.61 -17.30 -30.94
CA SER A 276 -7.71 -17.56 -31.88
C SER A 276 -8.48 -16.28 -32.26
N THR A 277 -8.54 -15.31 -31.36
CA THR A 277 -9.32 -14.08 -31.52
C THR A 277 -8.51 -12.86 -31.94
N ASN A 278 -7.17 -12.92 -31.86
CA ASN A 278 -6.32 -11.77 -32.11
C ASN A 278 -5.03 -12.17 -32.84
N GLN A 279 -4.87 -11.71 -34.08
CA GLN A 279 -3.71 -12.03 -34.92
C GLN A 279 -2.38 -11.50 -34.36
N ALA A 280 -2.37 -10.35 -33.68
CA ALA A 280 -1.19 -9.83 -33.03
C ALA A 280 -0.78 -10.70 -31.83
N ALA A 281 -1.76 -11.14 -31.04
CA ALA A 281 -1.53 -12.09 -29.96
C ALA A 281 -1.03 -13.45 -30.46
N ALA A 282 -1.48 -13.92 -31.63
CA ALA A 282 -0.99 -15.15 -32.24
C ALA A 282 0.51 -15.11 -32.57
N LYS A 283 1.06 -13.94 -32.95
CA LYS A 283 2.52 -13.77 -33.14
C LYS A 283 3.26 -13.90 -31.81
N LYS A 284 2.79 -13.20 -30.77
CA LYS A 284 3.36 -13.24 -29.41
C LYS A 284 3.28 -14.64 -28.79
N PHE A 285 2.19 -15.36 -29.05
CA PHE A 285 2.02 -16.74 -28.61
C PHE A 285 3.10 -17.68 -29.17
N ARG A 286 3.57 -17.47 -30.40
CA ARG A 286 4.70 -18.26 -30.94
C ARG A 286 5.98 -18.06 -30.13
N VAL A 287 6.24 -16.83 -29.68
CA VAL A 287 7.39 -16.50 -28.81
C VAL A 287 7.23 -17.19 -27.45
N ALA A 288 6.07 -17.02 -26.81
CA ALA A 288 5.76 -17.66 -25.53
C ALA A 288 5.85 -19.19 -25.59
N LYS A 289 5.33 -19.81 -26.67
CA LYS A 289 5.39 -21.26 -26.89
C LYS A 289 6.83 -21.75 -27.00
N LYS A 290 7.69 -21.04 -27.74
CA LYS A 290 9.12 -21.39 -27.82
C LYS A 290 9.81 -21.22 -26.47
N ALA A 291 9.51 -20.15 -25.74
CA ALA A 291 10.08 -19.88 -24.42
C ALA A 291 9.73 -20.98 -23.40
N LEU A 292 8.48 -21.49 -23.41
CA LEU A 292 8.06 -22.57 -22.51
C LEU A 292 8.75 -23.92 -22.78
N ASN A 293 9.27 -24.11 -24.00
CA ASN A 293 10.01 -25.31 -24.40
C ASN A 293 11.54 -25.12 -24.29
N ASN A 294 11.99 -23.97 -23.79
CA ASN A 294 13.42 -23.69 -23.63
C ASN A 294 13.99 -24.44 -22.41
N LEU A 295 14.45 -25.67 -22.64
CA LEU A 295 15.03 -26.54 -21.61
C LEU A 295 16.39 -26.04 -21.08
N GLU A 296 17.08 -25.17 -21.83
CA GLU A 296 18.35 -24.58 -21.41
C GLU A 296 18.16 -23.47 -20.37
N GLY A 297 16.93 -22.97 -20.19
CA GLY A 297 16.62 -21.89 -19.23
C GLY A 297 17.23 -20.54 -19.58
N VAL A 298 17.77 -20.38 -20.79
CA VAL A 298 18.47 -19.16 -21.22
C VAL A 298 17.49 -18.00 -21.41
N LEU A 299 17.70 -16.93 -20.65
CA LEU A 299 16.99 -15.66 -20.81
C LEU A 299 17.58 -14.90 -22.01
N MET A 300 16.72 -14.24 -22.78
CA MET A 300 17.10 -13.43 -23.95
C MET A 300 17.32 -11.96 -23.60
#